data_AF-A0A3N5FSF4-F1
#
_entry.id   AF-A0A3N5FSF4-F1
#
_cell.length_a   1.000
_cell.length_b   1.000
_cell.length_c   1.000
_cell.angle_alpha   90.00
_cell.angle_beta   90.00
_cell.angle_gamma   90.00
#
_symmetry.space_group_name_H-M   'P 1'
#
loop_
_entity.id
_entity.type
_entity.pdbx_description
1 polymer ?
#
loop_
_entity_poly.entity_id
_entity_poly.type
_entity_poly.pdbx_seq_one_letter_code
_entity_poly.pdbx_strand_id
1 'polypeptide(L)'
;MTGHHRVKSILTLALLLLIPTIPDAQDVVVDVPACLRPPAAVVYPEPAPGGPESIFEDEVWAKIGERTCLNCHVTGGDAAESKFILRDPALHPDHLQHNRQMFEKMASLKKDGKSRLLVKVSGGLDHGGGVQLKPGSTGYRILEQFVGVLESGSGARPAPPAAPPFFQGVRMASPDRLYRRLALSLAGRLPTAEERETIQKRGAAAIDGLLDGLLKEEAFFERLKEGFNDIFLTMGYNAHGVYALGYDHLEKSRHWNQNFYKDNKDLSEKEKTQKGYKLTDDYYLALRKEPYELIKYIVKNDRPFTEIVTADYIMMSPYTSRGYGIFETLKDRFKNVEDPFEYIPAKLPALTGRDKKVQKTGDGIYPSAGLLTMFQYLRRFPTTETNRNRLRARMYYSHFLGIDVM
;
A
#
# COMPACT_ATOMS: atom_id res chain seq x y z
N MET A 1 3.21 22.77 19.91
CA MET A 1 4.29 22.04 19.19
C MET A 1 3.82 20.62 18.80
N THR A 2 2.70 20.51 18.08
CA THR A 2 2.00 19.23 17.81
C THR A 2 1.89 18.87 16.32
N GLY A 3 2.51 19.66 15.43
CA GLY A 3 2.42 19.46 13.97
C GLY A 3 3.48 18.56 13.34
N HIS A 4 4.53 18.13 14.05
CA HIS A 4 5.65 17.37 13.45
C HIS A 4 5.47 15.85 13.43
N HIS A 5 4.49 15.29 14.15
CA HIS A 5 4.27 13.84 14.21
C HIS A 5 3.31 13.31 13.13
N ARG A 6 2.43 14.15 12.54
CA ARG A 6 1.44 13.70 11.53
C ARG A 6 2.01 13.57 10.13
N VAL A 7 2.91 14.47 9.73
CA VAL A 7 3.60 14.42 8.42
C VAL A 7 4.37 13.10 8.24
N LYS A 8 4.99 12.58 9.31
CA LYS A 8 5.73 11.31 9.26
C LYS A 8 4.85 10.09 9.00
N SER A 9 3.60 10.08 9.49
CA SER A 9 2.70 8.92 9.40
C SER A 9 1.99 8.80 8.04
N ILE A 10 1.72 9.93 7.37
CA ILE A 10 1.14 9.95 6.01
C ILE A 10 2.21 9.62 4.96
N LEU A 11 3.46 10.02 5.20
CA LEU A 11 4.57 9.74 4.30
C LEU A 11 4.98 8.27 4.28
N THR A 12 4.84 7.53 5.39
CA THR A 12 5.13 6.09 5.40
C THR A 12 4.24 5.34 4.42
N LEU A 13 2.98 5.76 4.24
CA LEU A 13 2.02 5.17 3.31
C LEU A 13 2.31 5.56 1.84
N ALA A 14 2.70 6.82 1.59
CA ALA A 14 3.08 7.28 0.25
C ALA A 14 4.42 6.69 -0.23
N LEU A 15 5.36 6.44 0.69
CA LEU A 15 6.64 5.79 0.39
C LEU A 15 6.46 4.29 0.10
N LEU A 16 5.47 3.63 0.72
CA LEU A 16 5.10 2.24 0.43
C LEU A 16 4.48 2.06 -0.97
N LEU A 17 3.82 3.09 -1.52
CA LEU A 17 3.19 3.05 -2.85
C LEU A 17 4.15 3.39 -4.01
N LEU A 18 5.30 4.01 -3.73
CA LEU A 18 6.30 4.41 -4.73
C LEU A 18 7.47 3.40 -4.86
N ILE A 19 7.43 2.31 -4.09
CA ILE A 19 8.42 1.22 -4.15
C ILE A 19 7.71 0.01 -4.79
N PRO A 20 8.28 -0.66 -5.81
CA PRO A 20 7.70 -1.88 -6.35
C PRO A 20 7.61 -2.93 -5.22
N THR A 21 6.39 -3.32 -4.88
CA THR A 21 6.07 -4.21 -3.76
C THR A 21 6.55 -5.64 -4.01
N ILE A 22 7.26 -6.19 -3.03
CA ILE A 22 7.23 -7.62 -2.67
C ILE A 22 5.95 -7.80 -1.80
N PRO A 23 5.15 -8.87 -1.97
CA PRO A 23 3.87 -9.01 -1.28
C PRO A 23 4.09 -9.45 0.18
N ASP A 24 3.48 -8.75 1.14
CA ASP A 24 2.32 -9.23 1.91
C ASP A 24 2.02 -8.23 3.05
N ALA A 25 0.79 -7.74 3.15
CA ALA A 25 0.29 -7.05 4.34
C ALA A 25 -1.25 -7.02 4.33
N GLN A 26 -1.86 -7.64 5.34
CA GLN A 26 -3.27 -7.47 5.69
C GLN A 26 -3.42 -6.68 6.99
N ASP A 27 -4.36 -5.73 6.90
CA ASP A 27 -5.28 -5.09 7.87
C ASP A 27 -4.83 -4.32 9.12
N VAL A 28 -5.49 -3.16 9.26
CA VAL A 28 -5.41 -2.14 10.33
C VAL A 28 -6.78 -1.99 10.98
N VAL A 29 -6.87 -1.99 12.33
CA VAL A 29 -7.73 -1.05 13.08
C VAL A 29 -7.08 -0.63 14.41
N VAL A 30 -6.94 0.69 14.52
CA VAL A 30 -6.74 1.64 15.64
C VAL A 30 -6.89 1.14 17.09
N ASP A 31 -5.78 1.06 17.83
CA ASP A 31 -5.54 1.73 19.13
C ASP A 31 -4.03 1.66 19.43
N VAL A 32 -3.36 2.79 19.70
CA VAL A 32 -1.87 2.85 19.74
C VAL A 32 -1.34 2.26 21.06
N PRO A 33 -0.68 1.09 21.08
CA PRO A 33 -0.18 0.50 22.32
C PRO A 33 1.16 1.15 22.74
N ALA A 34 1.49 1.03 24.02
CA ALA A 34 2.69 1.62 24.66
C ALA A 34 4.04 1.23 24.02
N CYS A 35 4.05 0.27 23.10
CA CYS A 35 5.20 -0.17 22.31
C CYS A 35 5.59 0.78 21.16
N LEU A 36 4.77 1.78 20.82
CA LEU A 36 5.05 2.77 19.75
C LEU A 36 5.61 4.10 20.27
N ARG A 37 5.98 4.20 21.56
CA ARG A 37 6.97 5.21 21.98
C ARG A 37 8.33 4.79 21.43
N PRO A 38 9.12 5.71 20.82
CA PRO A 38 10.50 5.36 20.47
C PRO A 38 11.20 4.91 21.76
N PRO A 39 11.84 3.73 21.78
CA PRO A 39 12.54 3.29 22.98
C PRO A 39 13.63 4.31 23.29
N ALA A 40 13.63 4.83 24.52
CA ALA A 40 14.83 5.45 25.06
C ALA A 40 15.92 4.38 24.97
N ALA A 41 16.98 4.67 24.19
CA ALA A 41 18.15 3.83 23.93
C ALA A 41 18.10 2.44 24.61
N VAL A 42 17.35 1.51 24.02
CA VAL A 42 17.36 0.12 24.47
C VAL A 42 18.71 -0.42 24.08
N VAL A 43 19.62 -0.45 25.06
CA VAL A 43 20.75 -1.36 25.05
C VAL A 43 20.14 -2.74 24.96
N TYR A 44 20.21 -3.37 23.78
CA TYR A 44 19.84 -4.77 23.66
C TYR A 44 20.81 -5.54 24.58
N PRO A 45 20.31 -6.22 25.64
CA PRO A 45 21.17 -7.18 26.32
C PRO A 45 21.59 -8.20 25.27
N GLU A 46 22.88 -8.52 25.24
CA GLU A 46 23.37 -9.64 24.46
C GLU A 46 22.46 -10.86 24.73
N PRO A 47 22.04 -11.61 23.71
CA PRO A 47 21.21 -12.78 23.93
C PRO A 47 21.97 -13.71 24.88
N ALA A 48 21.36 -14.00 26.03
CA ALA A 48 21.86 -15.01 26.93
C ALA A 48 22.10 -16.29 26.11
N PRO A 49 23.22 -17.01 26.32
CA PRO A 49 23.49 -18.24 25.59
C PRO A 49 22.31 -19.20 25.75
N GLY A 50 21.61 -19.44 24.64
CA GLY A 50 20.28 -20.06 24.61
C GLY A 50 20.27 -21.46 25.21
N GLY A 51 19.41 -21.66 26.20
CA GLY A 51 19.03 -22.98 26.68
C GLY A 51 18.17 -23.73 25.66
N PRO A 52 17.81 -25.00 25.94
CA PRO A 52 16.97 -25.83 25.07
C PRO A 52 15.59 -25.23 24.74
N GLU A 53 15.14 -24.26 25.54
CA GLU A 53 13.85 -23.58 25.37
C GLU A 53 13.83 -22.66 24.14
N SER A 54 14.87 -21.85 23.92
CA SER A 54 14.90 -20.91 22.77
C SER A 54 15.02 -21.64 21.43
N ILE A 55 15.69 -22.79 21.39
CA ILE A 55 15.82 -23.58 20.17
C ILE A 55 14.47 -24.17 19.74
N PHE A 56 13.62 -24.59 20.69
CA PHE A 56 12.33 -25.16 20.31
C PHE A 56 11.40 -24.11 19.70
N GLU A 57 11.25 -22.95 20.33
CA GLU A 57 10.33 -21.90 19.88
C GLU A 57 10.77 -21.28 18.55
N ASP A 58 12.01 -20.78 18.49
CA ASP A 58 12.51 -19.98 17.36
C ASP A 58 12.84 -20.83 16.13
N GLU A 59 13.34 -22.06 16.34
CA GLU A 59 13.82 -22.91 15.25
C GLU A 59 12.84 -24.02 14.93
N VAL A 60 12.44 -24.84 15.92
CA VAL A 60 11.62 -26.03 15.65
C VAL A 60 10.16 -25.65 15.37
N TRP A 61 9.54 -24.85 16.24
CA TRP A 61 8.13 -24.53 16.12
C TRP A 61 7.86 -23.58 14.95
N ALA A 62 8.45 -22.39 14.97
CA ALA A 62 8.17 -21.33 13.98
C ALA A 62 8.51 -21.73 12.53
N LYS A 63 9.51 -22.59 12.32
CA LYS A 63 9.97 -22.98 10.97
C LYS A 63 9.41 -24.31 10.49
N ILE A 64 8.98 -25.20 11.40
CA ILE A 64 8.57 -26.58 11.05
C ILE A 64 7.25 -26.98 11.71
N GLY A 65 7.16 -26.86 13.04
CA GLY A 65 6.01 -27.33 13.80
C GLY A 65 4.70 -26.74 13.33
N GLU A 66 4.65 -25.40 13.25
CA GLU A 66 3.47 -24.65 12.78
C GLU A 66 3.19 -24.91 11.30
N ARG A 67 4.22 -24.84 10.44
CA ARG A 67 4.05 -24.79 8.99
C ARG A 67 3.88 -26.14 8.31
N THR A 68 4.34 -27.21 8.95
CA THR A 68 4.41 -28.55 8.35
C THR A 68 3.65 -29.57 9.17
N CYS A 69 3.88 -29.63 10.48
CA CYS A 69 3.34 -30.70 11.31
C CYS A 69 1.90 -30.44 11.77
N LEU A 70 1.59 -29.21 12.16
CA LEU A 70 0.28 -28.83 12.70
C LEU A 70 -0.87 -29.04 11.71
N ASN A 71 -0.60 -28.94 10.41
CA ASN A 71 -1.59 -29.12 9.34
C ASN A 71 -2.30 -30.48 9.36
N CYS A 72 -1.63 -31.53 9.86
CA CYS A 72 -2.20 -32.88 9.94
C CYS A 72 -2.33 -33.38 11.39
N HIS A 73 -1.37 -33.02 12.25
CA HIS A 73 -1.30 -33.47 13.64
C HIS A 73 -2.08 -32.55 14.57
N VAL A 74 -3.37 -32.36 14.29
CA VAL A 74 -4.31 -31.57 15.10
C VAL A 74 -5.58 -32.39 15.34
N THR A 75 -6.33 -32.07 16.39
CA THR A 75 -7.63 -32.70 16.63
C THR A 75 -8.54 -32.51 15.42
N GLY A 76 -9.06 -33.61 14.86
CA GLY A 76 -9.88 -33.61 13.65
C GLY A 76 -9.12 -33.53 12.32
N GLY A 77 -7.79 -33.45 12.34
CA GLY A 77 -6.95 -33.50 11.14
C GLY A 77 -6.64 -34.93 10.67
N ASP A 78 -5.95 -35.04 9.52
CA ASP A 78 -5.65 -36.33 8.88
C ASP A 78 -4.82 -37.31 9.74
N ALA A 79 -4.09 -36.79 10.73
CA ALA A 79 -3.30 -37.57 11.68
C ALA A 79 -3.87 -37.51 13.12
N ALA A 80 -5.16 -37.20 13.28
CA ALA A 80 -5.83 -37.08 14.58
C ALA A 80 -5.80 -38.38 15.42
N GLU A 81 -5.75 -39.53 14.77
CA GLU A 81 -5.64 -40.85 15.43
C GLU A 81 -4.20 -41.17 15.89
N SER A 82 -3.24 -40.31 15.57
CA SER A 82 -1.86 -40.49 16.02
C SER A 82 -1.68 -40.07 17.49
N LYS A 83 -0.64 -40.60 18.14
CA LYS A 83 -0.27 -40.20 19.50
C LYS A 83 0.51 -38.86 19.56
N PHE A 84 0.72 -38.21 18.42
CA PHE A 84 1.43 -36.94 18.29
C PHE A 84 0.41 -35.89 17.83
N ILE A 85 -0.21 -35.21 18.78
CA ILE A 85 -1.25 -34.20 18.51
C ILE A 85 -0.77 -32.86 19.05
N LEU A 86 -0.68 -31.90 18.14
CA LEU A 86 -0.29 -30.53 18.34
C LEU A 86 -1.54 -29.65 18.50
N ARG A 87 -1.34 -28.48 19.10
CA ARG A 87 -2.38 -27.47 19.32
C ARG A 87 -1.87 -26.13 18.83
N ASP A 88 -2.74 -25.32 18.25
CA ASP A 88 -2.36 -24.02 17.73
C ASP A 88 -2.09 -23.02 18.88
N PRO A 89 -0.85 -22.50 19.04
CA PRO A 89 -0.52 -21.49 20.05
C PRO A 89 -1.23 -20.16 19.85
N ALA A 90 -1.75 -19.86 18.66
CA ALA A 90 -2.58 -18.68 18.43
C ALA A 90 -3.88 -18.71 19.25
N LEU A 91 -4.36 -19.90 19.64
CA LEU A 91 -5.55 -20.08 20.46
C LEU A 91 -5.27 -19.97 21.97
N HIS A 92 -4.07 -20.36 22.41
CA HIS A 92 -3.63 -20.25 23.81
C HIS A 92 -2.11 -20.41 23.93
N PRO A 93 -1.39 -19.54 24.67
CA PRO A 93 0.08 -19.60 24.78
C PRO A 93 0.62 -20.92 25.36
N ASP A 94 -0.08 -21.52 26.33
CA ASP A 94 0.31 -22.81 26.93
C ASP A 94 0.34 -23.98 25.93
N HIS A 95 -0.29 -23.84 24.76
CA HIS A 95 -0.21 -24.85 23.71
C HIS A 95 1.21 -25.05 23.19
N LEU A 96 2.06 -24.02 23.23
CA LEU A 96 3.45 -24.14 22.79
C LEU A 96 4.23 -25.11 23.70
N GLN A 97 3.99 -25.04 25.02
CA GLN A 97 4.60 -25.97 25.98
C GLN A 97 4.10 -27.41 25.76
N HIS A 98 2.80 -27.60 25.50
CA HIS A 98 2.25 -28.89 25.11
C HIS A 98 2.91 -29.44 23.84
N ASN A 99 3.03 -28.61 22.81
CA ASN A 99 3.66 -29.01 21.54
C ASN A 99 5.11 -29.43 21.76
N ARG A 100 5.86 -28.67 22.56
CA ARG A 100 7.23 -29.02 22.95
C ARG A 100 7.31 -30.41 23.56
N GLN A 101 6.47 -30.72 24.54
CA GLN A 101 6.43 -32.04 25.17
C GLN A 101 6.11 -33.17 24.18
N MET A 102 5.23 -32.91 23.20
CA MET A 102 4.93 -33.88 22.15
C MET A 102 6.14 -34.12 21.24
N PHE A 103 6.85 -33.06 20.86
CA PHE A 103 8.08 -33.15 20.07
C PHE A 103 9.18 -33.89 20.83
N GLU A 104 9.38 -33.59 22.11
CA GLU A 104 10.34 -34.29 22.96
C GLU A 104 10.02 -35.79 23.09
N LYS A 105 8.75 -36.13 23.31
CA LYS A 105 8.27 -37.51 23.40
C LYS A 105 8.48 -38.28 22.09
N MET A 106 8.23 -37.65 20.94
CA MET A 106 8.49 -38.28 19.63
C MET A 106 9.98 -38.38 19.33
N ALA A 107 10.75 -37.39 19.76
CA ALA A 107 12.19 -37.37 19.60
C ALA A 107 12.88 -38.47 20.42
N SER A 108 12.40 -38.73 21.64
CA SER A 108 13.01 -39.70 22.57
C SER A 108 12.76 -41.17 22.20
N LEU A 109 11.67 -41.46 21.48
CA LEU A 109 11.39 -42.81 20.99
C LEU A 109 12.40 -43.17 19.91
N LYS A 110 13.03 -44.35 20.00
CA LYS A 110 14.01 -44.81 19.00
C LYS A 110 13.45 -45.94 18.13
N LYS A 111 13.88 -45.95 16.87
CA LYS A 111 13.74 -47.07 15.94
C LYS A 111 15.10 -47.31 15.30
N ASP A 112 15.63 -48.53 15.45
CA ASP A 112 16.92 -48.95 14.89
C ASP A 112 18.06 -47.95 15.23
N GLY A 113 18.05 -47.47 16.47
CA GLY A 113 19.03 -46.51 16.99
C GLY A 113 18.79 -45.04 16.61
N LYS A 114 17.82 -44.73 15.73
CA LYS A 114 17.49 -43.37 15.29
C LYS A 114 16.22 -42.84 15.96
N SER A 115 16.15 -41.53 16.17
CA SER A 115 14.94 -40.88 16.68
C SER A 115 13.73 -41.12 15.77
N ARG A 116 12.61 -41.52 16.36
CA ARG A 116 11.35 -41.81 15.67
C ARG A 116 10.83 -40.59 14.94
N LEU A 117 11.02 -39.39 15.50
CA LEU A 117 10.69 -38.12 14.84
C LEU A 117 11.40 -37.98 13.48
N LEU A 118 12.73 -38.19 13.46
CA LEU A 118 13.54 -38.10 12.24
C LEU A 118 13.17 -39.17 11.21
N VAL A 119 12.91 -40.41 11.66
CA VAL A 119 12.53 -41.49 10.74
C VAL A 119 11.16 -41.25 10.13
N LYS A 120 10.17 -40.80 10.92
CA LYS A 120 8.81 -40.51 10.45
C LYS A 120 8.80 -39.35 9.46
N VAL A 121 9.45 -38.23 9.79
CA VAL A 121 9.41 -37.03 8.96
C VAL A 121 10.07 -37.23 7.58
N SER A 122 11.04 -38.15 7.49
CA SER A 122 11.63 -38.58 6.21
C SER A 122 10.80 -39.64 5.47
N GLY A 123 9.54 -39.89 5.88
CA GLY A 123 8.61 -40.83 5.25
C GLY A 123 8.74 -42.29 5.69
N GLY A 124 9.58 -42.60 6.68
CA GLY A 124 9.71 -43.94 7.22
C GLY A 124 8.58 -44.31 8.20
N LEU A 125 8.58 -45.56 8.65
CA LEU A 125 7.61 -46.11 9.62
C LEU A 125 6.14 -45.96 9.19
N ASP A 126 5.84 -45.90 7.90
CA ASP A 126 4.50 -45.61 7.36
C ASP A 126 3.94 -44.32 7.96
N HIS A 127 4.53 -43.18 7.63
CA HIS A 127 4.06 -41.89 8.14
C HIS A 127 2.64 -41.51 7.64
N GLY A 128 2.10 -42.20 6.63
CA GLY A 128 0.78 -41.92 6.03
C GLY A 128 0.82 -40.70 5.11
N GLY A 129 1.41 -39.59 5.57
CA GLY A 129 1.65 -38.37 4.78
C GLY A 129 2.92 -38.41 3.91
N GLY A 130 3.62 -39.55 3.82
CA GLY A 130 4.86 -39.67 3.05
C GLY A 130 6.03 -38.83 3.62
N VAL A 131 6.92 -38.37 2.72
CA VAL A 131 8.12 -37.58 3.10
C VAL A 131 7.72 -36.12 3.33
N GLN A 132 7.77 -35.67 4.57
CA GLN A 132 7.46 -34.29 4.96
C GLN A 132 8.72 -33.40 4.92
N LEU A 133 9.86 -33.93 5.39
CA LEU A 133 11.16 -33.27 5.28
C LEU A 133 12.17 -34.23 4.65
N LYS A 134 12.73 -33.83 3.51
CA LYS A 134 13.78 -34.61 2.85
C LYS A 134 15.03 -34.65 3.74
N PRO A 135 15.69 -35.81 3.90
CA PRO A 135 16.97 -35.90 4.59
C PRO A 135 17.97 -34.85 4.07
N GLY A 136 18.63 -34.14 4.98
CA GLY A 136 19.59 -33.08 4.64
C GLY A 136 18.98 -31.73 4.22
N SER A 137 17.65 -31.58 4.15
CA SER A 137 17.02 -30.27 4.02
C SER A 137 17.24 -29.40 5.27
N THR A 138 17.09 -28.08 5.14
CA THR A 138 17.23 -27.16 6.28
C THR A 138 16.31 -27.53 7.44
N GLY A 139 15.04 -27.82 7.17
CA GLY A 139 14.09 -28.26 8.20
C GLY A 139 14.51 -29.59 8.85
N TYR A 140 15.00 -30.55 8.06
CA TYR A 140 15.47 -31.83 8.62
C TYR A 140 16.66 -31.63 9.57
N ARG A 141 17.63 -30.79 9.20
CA ARG A 141 18.81 -30.48 10.04
C ARG A 141 18.44 -29.78 11.35
N ILE A 142 17.42 -28.92 11.34
CA ILE A 142 16.88 -28.29 12.56
C ILE A 142 16.33 -29.37 13.51
N LEU A 143 15.58 -30.35 13.00
CA LEU A 143 15.12 -31.47 13.83
C LEU A 143 16.27 -32.36 14.31
N GLU A 144 17.30 -32.59 13.50
CA GLU A 144 18.50 -33.33 13.92
C GLU A 144 19.22 -32.60 15.07
N GLN A 145 19.32 -31.28 15.01
CA GLN A 145 19.87 -30.46 16.08
C GLN A 145 19.01 -30.56 17.35
N PHE A 146 17.69 -30.44 17.23
CA PHE A 146 16.77 -30.59 18.35
C PHE A 146 16.89 -31.96 19.04
N VAL A 147 16.87 -33.04 18.26
CA VAL A 147 17.07 -34.41 18.78
C VAL A 147 18.44 -34.54 19.44
N GLY A 148 19.49 -34.02 18.80
CA GLY A 148 20.85 -34.07 19.35
C GLY A 148 20.97 -33.37 20.70
N VAL A 149 20.30 -32.23 20.90
CA VAL A 149 20.27 -31.50 22.18
C VAL A 149 19.55 -32.32 23.27
N LEU A 150 18.47 -33.02 22.93
CA LEU A 150 17.75 -33.88 23.87
C LEU A 150 18.58 -35.11 24.26
N GLU A 151 19.31 -35.70 23.32
CA GLU A 151 20.13 -36.89 23.56
C GLU A 151 21.43 -36.58 24.30
N SER A 152 22.02 -35.39 24.13
CA SER A 152 23.27 -34.99 24.80
C SER A 152 23.07 -34.50 26.23
N GLY A 153 21.83 -34.49 26.75
CA GLY A 153 21.51 -34.16 28.13
C GLY A 153 22.12 -32.84 28.60
N SER A 154 21.52 -31.70 28.21
CA SER A 154 21.97 -30.34 28.57
C SER A 154 23.44 -29.97 28.27
N GLY A 155 24.22 -30.87 27.66
CA GLY A 155 25.51 -30.56 27.08
C GLY A 155 25.29 -29.75 25.82
N ALA A 156 25.31 -28.42 25.95
CA ALA A 156 25.34 -27.48 24.85
C ALA A 156 26.44 -27.90 23.87
N ARG A 157 26.05 -28.53 22.75
CA ARG A 157 26.90 -28.61 21.58
C ARG A 157 27.25 -27.16 21.21
N PRO A 158 28.51 -26.82 20.91
CA PRO A 158 28.83 -25.48 20.45
C PRO A 158 27.88 -25.15 19.32
N ALA A 159 27.12 -24.06 19.48
CA ALA A 159 26.23 -23.59 18.44
C ALA A 159 27.04 -23.60 17.12
N PRO A 160 26.48 -24.11 16.01
CA PRO A 160 27.13 -23.91 14.72
C PRO A 160 27.49 -22.42 14.63
N PRO A 161 28.72 -22.07 14.17
CA PRO A 161 29.19 -20.69 14.17
C PRO A 161 28.06 -19.85 13.58
N ALA A 162 27.63 -18.85 14.35
CA ALA A 162 26.48 -18.03 13.99
C ALA A 162 26.63 -17.65 12.52
N ALA A 163 25.62 -18.00 11.72
CA ALA A 163 25.61 -17.56 10.33
C ALA A 163 25.88 -16.06 10.36
N PRO A 164 26.78 -15.56 9.50
CA PRO A 164 27.07 -14.15 9.51
C PRO A 164 25.77 -13.36 9.44
N PRO A 165 25.67 -12.20 10.12
CA PRO A 165 24.46 -11.39 10.09
C PRO A 165 23.96 -11.26 8.65
N PHE A 166 22.64 -11.33 8.44
CA PHE A 166 22.06 -11.29 7.09
C PHE A 166 22.60 -10.12 6.24
N PHE A 167 22.93 -9.00 6.89
CA PHE A 167 23.51 -7.81 6.26
C PHE A 167 25.04 -7.69 6.40
N GLN A 168 25.76 -8.78 6.69
CA GLN A 168 27.21 -8.75 6.75
C GLN A 168 27.76 -8.33 5.39
N GLY A 169 28.60 -7.30 5.38
CA GLY A 169 29.15 -6.71 4.15
C GLY A 169 28.26 -5.68 3.48
N VAL A 170 27.01 -5.49 3.94
CA VAL A 170 26.16 -4.38 3.49
C VAL A 170 26.61 -3.09 4.16
N ARG A 171 26.83 -2.06 3.35
CA ARG A 171 27.17 -0.71 3.82
C ARG A 171 26.05 0.25 3.48
N MET A 172 25.67 1.08 4.45
CA MET A 172 24.71 2.16 4.23
C MET A 172 25.25 3.15 3.20
N ALA A 173 24.35 3.75 2.43
CA ALA A 173 24.72 4.82 1.51
C ALA A 173 25.29 6.02 2.30
N SER A 174 26.29 6.70 1.72
CA SER A 174 26.75 7.98 2.27
C SER A 174 25.61 9.01 2.25
N PRO A 175 25.63 10.02 3.14
CA PRO A 175 24.61 11.07 3.17
C PRO A 175 24.35 11.73 1.80
N ASP A 176 25.41 12.04 1.04
CA ASP A 176 25.29 12.59 -0.31
C ASP A 176 24.54 11.65 -1.26
N ARG A 177 24.88 10.35 -1.23
CA ARG A 177 24.25 9.35 -2.10
C ARG A 177 22.80 9.12 -1.69
N LEU A 178 22.52 9.11 -0.39
CA LEU A 178 21.17 8.95 0.14
C LEU A 178 20.29 10.12 -0.30
N TYR A 179 20.68 11.36 -0.02
CA TYR A 179 19.88 12.52 -0.39
C TYR A 179 19.71 12.66 -1.90
N ARG A 180 20.77 12.36 -2.66
CA ARG A 180 20.71 12.34 -4.11
C ARG A 180 19.62 11.41 -4.64
N ARG A 181 19.45 10.22 -4.03
CA ARG A 181 18.38 9.28 -4.37
C ARG A 181 17.01 9.83 -3.97
N LEU A 182 16.89 10.39 -2.77
CA LEU A 182 15.64 11.00 -2.31
C LEU A 182 15.16 12.13 -3.24
N ALA A 183 16.04 13.08 -3.57
CA ALA A 183 15.72 14.21 -4.46
C ALA A 183 15.29 13.74 -5.87
N LEU A 184 15.96 12.72 -6.43
CA LEU A 184 15.58 12.14 -7.71
C LEU A 184 14.23 11.43 -7.65
N SER A 185 14.04 10.56 -6.65
CA SER A 185 12.84 9.73 -6.56
C SER A 185 11.59 10.55 -6.23
N LEU A 186 11.73 11.54 -5.35
CA LEU A 186 10.60 12.30 -4.80
C LEU A 186 10.35 13.63 -5.53
N ALA A 187 11.35 14.25 -6.15
CA ALA A 187 11.19 15.54 -6.83
C ALA A 187 11.72 15.55 -8.27
N GLY A 188 12.24 14.44 -8.79
CA GLY A 188 12.72 14.36 -10.17
C GLY A 188 13.94 15.23 -10.49
N ARG A 189 14.65 15.74 -9.47
CA ARG A 189 15.77 16.69 -9.66
C ARG A 189 17.04 16.25 -8.93
N LEU A 190 18.17 16.83 -9.34
CA LEU A 190 19.42 16.70 -8.59
C LEU A 190 19.37 17.58 -7.32
N PRO A 191 20.15 17.24 -6.27
CA PRO A 191 20.36 18.16 -5.16
C PRO A 191 20.92 19.51 -5.64
N THR A 192 20.50 20.61 -5.03
CA THR A 192 21.05 21.95 -5.29
C THR A 192 22.46 22.09 -4.71
N ALA A 193 23.14 23.20 -5.01
CA ALA A 193 24.46 23.47 -4.43
C ALA A 193 24.39 23.62 -2.91
N GLU A 194 23.37 24.33 -2.42
CA GLU A 194 23.12 24.61 -1.00
C GLU A 194 22.77 23.33 -0.23
N GLU A 195 21.97 22.44 -0.82
CA GLU A 195 21.64 21.15 -0.22
C GLU A 195 22.88 20.27 -0.07
N ARG A 196 23.74 20.22 -1.09
CA ARG A 196 25.03 19.49 -1.04
C ARG A 196 25.96 20.08 0.02
N GLU A 197 26.09 21.39 0.07
CA GLU A 197 26.92 22.07 1.06
C GLU A 197 26.42 21.79 2.49
N THR A 198 25.10 21.77 2.68
CA THR A 198 24.47 21.44 3.97
C THR A 198 24.80 20.01 4.39
N ILE A 199 24.76 19.05 3.46
CA ILE A 199 25.12 17.65 3.71
C ILE A 199 26.61 17.50 4.02
N GLN A 200 27.48 18.20 3.29
CA GLN A 200 28.92 18.17 3.55
C GLN A 200 29.24 18.68 4.96
N LYS A 201 28.55 19.73 5.42
CA LYS A 201 28.76 20.32 6.76
C LYS A 201 28.16 19.49 7.89
N ARG A 202 26.99 18.89 7.69
CA ARG A 202 26.19 18.28 8.77
C ARG A 202 26.00 16.76 8.65
N GLY A 203 26.48 16.15 7.56
CA GLY A 203 26.34 14.72 7.29
C GLY A 203 24.89 14.24 7.32
N ALA A 204 24.67 13.07 7.91
CA ALA A 204 23.34 12.45 8.00
C ALA A 204 22.31 13.30 8.78
N ALA A 205 22.75 14.15 9.72
CA ALA A 205 21.86 15.00 10.50
C ALA A 205 21.18 16.11 9.67
N ALA A 206 21.63 16.37 8.44
CA ALA A 206 20.95 17.27 7.51
C ALA A 206 19.71 16.66 6.85
N ILE A 207 19.68 15.33 6.72
CA ILE A 207 18.76 14.64 5.78
C ILE A 207 17.30 14.90 6.13
N ASP A 208 16.92 14.80 7.40
CA ASP A 208 15.54 15.00 7.83
C ASP A 208 15.02 16.40 7.46
N GLY A 209 15.79 17.44 7.78
CA GLY A 209 15.37 18.82 7.49
C GLY A 209 15.36 19.14 5.99
N LEU A 210 16.27 18.56 5.21
CA LEU A 210 16.28 18.70 3.76
C LEU A 210 15.10 17.97 3.12
N LEU A 211 14.77 16.77 3.60
CA LEU A 211 13.62 16.01 3.16
C LEU A 211 12.31 16.76 3.48
N ASP A 212 12.18 17.36 4.67
CA ASP A 212 11.02 18.19 5.02
C ASP A 212 10.84 19.39 4.07
N GLY A 213 11.94 19.96 3.56
CA GLY A 213 11.93 20.99 2.53
C GLY A 213 11.48 20.44 1.18
N LEU A 214 12.11 19.35 0.74
CA LEU A 214 11.83 18.68 -0.52
C LEU A 214 10.34 18.32 -0.68
N LEU A 215 9.72 17.81 0.39
CA LEU A 215 8.31 17.38 0.40
C LEU A 215 7.30 18.54 0.35
N LYS A 216 7.77 19.80 0.38
CA LYS A 216 6.93 21.00 0.22
C LYS A 216 7.08 21.64 -1.15
N GLU A 217 7.98 21.11 -1.98
CA GLU A 217 8.22 21.64 -3.31
C GLU A 217 7.10 21.28 -4.27
N GLU A 218 6.86 22.17 -5.23
CA GLU A 218 5.90 21.90 -6.31
C GLU A 218 6.33 20.67 -7.14
N ALA A 219 7.65 20.47 -7.33
CA ALA A 219 8.19 19.30 -8.01
C ALA A 219 7.84 17.98 -7.30
N PHE A 220 7.79 17.98 -5.95
CA PHE A 220 7.33 16.80 -5.20
C PHE A 220 5.86 16.51 -5.48
N PHE A 221 5.00 17.53 -5.49
CA PHE A 221 3.58 17.32 -5.79
C PHE A 221 3.33 16.85 -7.21
N GLU A 222 4.10 17.30 -8.20
CA GLU A 222 4.01 16.77 -9.57
C GLU A 222 4.45 15.30 -9.61
N ARG A 223 5.58 14.96 -8.97
CA ARG A 223 6.07 13.58 -8.88
C ARG A 223 5.11 12.64 -8.16
N LEU A 224 4.45 13.14 -7.11
CA LEU A 224 3.41 12.43 -6.39
C LEU A 224 2.25 12.05 -7.32
N LYS A 225 1.76 13.02 -8.12
CA LYS A 225 0.67 12.77 -9.08
C LYS A 225 1.08 11.75 -10.14
N GLU A 226 2.32 11.80 -10.64
CA GLU A 226 2.85 10.79 -11.58
C GLU A 226 2.81 9.38 -10.98
N GLY A 227 3.35 9.20 -9.77
CA GLY A 227 3.37 7.89 -9.11
C GLY A 227 1.97 7.32 -8.89
N PHE A 228 1.02 8.14 -8.48
CA PHE A 228 -0.38 7.71 -8.37
C PHE A 228 -1.05 7.45 -9.72
N ASN A 229 -0.59 8.10 -10.78
CA ASN A 229 -1.08 7.80 -12.12
C ASN A 229 -0.61 6.42 -12.61
N ASP A 230 0.59 5.97 -12.25
CA ASP A 230 1.06 4.62 -12.57
C ASP A 230 0.20 3.52 -11.92
N ILE A 231 -0.53 3.87 -10.85
CA ILE A 231 -1.49 2.99 -10.17
C ILE A 231 -2.90 3.16 -10.76
N PHE A 232 -3.48 4.36 -10.64
CA PHE A 232 -4.89 4.57 -10.95
C PHE A 232 -5.19 4.71 -12.45
N LEU A 233 -4.19 5.12 -13.25
CA LEU A 233 -4.27 5.24 -14.71
C LEU A 233 -5.46 6.10 -15.21
N THR A 234 -6.00 6.99 -14.38
CA THR A 234 -7.13 7.87 -14.73
C THR A 234 -6.78 8.97 -15.74
N MET A 235 -5.49 9.25 -15.99
CA MET A 235 -5.08 10.06 -17.15
C MET A 235 -5.31 9.36 -18.49
N GLY A 236 -5.38 8.01 -18.49
CA GLY A 236 -5.30 7.17 -19.68
C GLY A 236 -6.62 6.50 -20.10
N TYR A 237 -7.80 6.98 -19.68
CA TYR A 237 -9.03 6.48 -20.32
C TYR A 237 -9.07 7.01 -21.78
N ASN A 238 -9.06 6.07 -22.75
CA ASN A 238 -8.88 6.30 -24.20
C ASN A 238 -10.07 6.97 -24.91
N ALA A 239 -10.59 8.04 -24.33
CA ALA A 239 -11.82 8.68 -24.74
C ALA A 239 -11.63 10.20 -24.70
N HIS A 240 -12.37 10.96 -25.52
CA HIS A 240 -12.48 12.42 -25.34
C HIS A 240 -12.77 12.68 -23.86
N GLY A 241 -11.97 13.52 -23.18
CA GLY A 241 -12.01 13.65 -21.71
C GLY A 241 -13.44 13.85 -21.18
N VAL A 242 -14.24 14.63 -21.91
CA VAL A 242 -15.65 14.91 -21.63
C VAL A 242 -16.55 13.67 -21.47
N TYR A 243 -16.14 12.49 -21.93
CA TYR A 243 -16.92 11.25 -21.76
C TYR A 243 -16.95 10.73 -20.32
N ALA A 244 -16.08 11.21 -19.43
CA ALA A 244 -16.29 11.03 -18.00
C ALA A 244 -17.62 11.67 -17.56
N LEU A 245 -17.99 12.81 -18.16
CA LEU A 245 -19.24 13.54 -17.90
C LEU A 245 -20.41 13.05 -18.76
N GLY A 246 -20.47 11.75 -19.09
CA GLY A 246 -21.47 11.18 -20.01
C GLY A 246 -22.90 11.06 -19.47
N TYR A 247 -23.21 11.59 -18.30
CA TYR A 247 -24.53 11.53 -17.68
C TYR A 247 -25.49 12.54 -18.33
N ASP A 248 -26.76 12.16 -18.54
CA ASP A 248 -27.80 13.04 -19.14
C ASP A 248 -27.95 14.38 -18.41
N HIS A 249 -27.77 14.40 -17.08
CA HIS A 249 -27.77 15.65 -16.28
C HIS A 249 -26.79 16.70 -16.83
N LEU A 250 -25.65 16.25 -17.37
CA LEU A 250 -24.56 17.09 -17.85
C LEU A 250 -24.59 17.30 -19.36
N GLU A 251 -25.57 16.77 -20.09
CA GLU A 251 -25.62 16.83 -21.55
C GLU A 251 -25.51 18.26 -22.09
N LYS A 252 -26.18 19.21 -21.42
CA LYS A 252 -26.25 20.61 -21.82
C LYS A 252 -25.00 21.43 -21.45
N SER A 253 -24.23 20.99 -20.45
CA SER A 253 -23.09 21.74 -19.91
C SER A 253 -21.75 21.16 -20.36
N ARG A 254 -21.63 19.84 -20.50
CA ARG A 254 -20.34 19.15 -20.71
C ARG A 254 -19.61 19.57 -21.99
N HIS A 255 -20.35 20.02 -23.01
CA HIS A 255 -19.84 20.43 -24.32
C HIS A 255 -19.76 21.95 -24.51
N TRP A 256 -19.70 22.72 -23.42
CA TRP A 256 -19.67 24.19 -23.45
C TRP A 256 -18.57 24.76 -24.37
N ASN A 257 -17.42 24.09 -24.49
CA ASN A 257 -16.31 24.51 -25.33
C ASN A 257 -16.67 24.56 -26.83
N GLN A 258 -17.73 23.86 -27.26
CA GLN A 258 -18.21 23.90 -28.64
C GLN A 258 -18.83 25.26 -29.01
N ASN A 259 -19.27 26.05 -28.02
CA ASN A 259 -19.79 27.40 -28.27
C ASN A 259 -18.69 28.38 -28.69
N PHE A 260 -17.41 28.08 -28.43
CA PHE A 260 -16.28 28.91 -28.80
C PHE A 260 -16.31 29.35 -30.28
N TYR A 261 -16.61 28.42 -31.19
CA TYR A 261 -16.68 28.69 -32.63
C TYR A 261 -17.86 29.60 -33.00
N LYS A 262 -18.95 29.56 -32.23
CA LYS A 262 -20.12 30.43 -32.42
C LYS A 262 -19.90 31.83 -31.86
N ASP A 263 -19.17 31.93 -30.75
CA ASP A 263 -18.98 33.17 -29.99
C ASP A 263 -17.85 34.04 -30.55
N ASN A 264 -16.91 33.45 -31.30
CA ASN A 264 -15.72 34.14 -31.82
C ASN A 264 -15.74 34.29 -33.34
N LYS A 265 -16.85 34.81 -33.91
CA LYS A 265 -17.04 34.90 -35.37
C LYS A 265 -16.01 35.79 -36.08
N ASP A 266 -15.49 36.79 -35.37
CA ASP A 266 -14.61 37.85 -35.90
C ASP A 266 -13.14 37.42 -36.05
N LEU A 267 -12.75 36.28 -35.47
CA LEU A 267 -11.41 35.72 -35.66
C LEU A 267 -11.22 35.19 -37.08
N SER A 268 -9.97 35.09 -37.55
CA SER A 268 -9.69 34.31 -38.77
C SER A 268 -9.93 32.81 -38.54
N GLU A 269 -10.22 32.04 -39.59
CA GLU A 269 -10.45 30.59 -39.47
C GLU A 269 -9.25 29.85 -38.85
N LYS A 270 -8.02 30.30 -39.16
CA LYS A 270 -6.80 29.75 -38.57
C LYS A 270 -6.74 30.01 -37.05
N GLU A 271 -7.05 31.22 -36.61
CA GLU A 271 -7.07 31.57 -35.18
C GLU A 271 -8.19 30.87 -34.42
N LYS A 272 -9.40 30.77 -34.99
CA LYS A 272 -10.52 30.01 -34.41
C LYS A 272 -10.12 28.56 -34.17
N THR A 273 -9.51 27.94 -35.18
CA THR A 273 -9.08 26.54 -35.11
C THR A 273 -8.03 26.35 -34.01
N GLN A 274 -6.98 27.18 -34.00
CA GLN A 274 -5.90 27.08 -33.00
C GLN A 274 -6.39 27.30 -31.57
N LYS A 275 -7.16 28.37 -31.32
CA LYS A 275 -7.68 28.68 -29.99
C LYS A 275 -8.75 27.68 -29.53
N GLY A 276 -9.61 27.22 -30.44
CA GLY A 276 -10.65 26.23 -30.14
C GLY A 276 -10.08 24.86 -29.78
N TYR A 277 -9.02 24.42 -30.47
CA TYR A 277 -8.30 23.20 -30.09
C TYR A 277 -7.60 23.34 -28.75
N LYS A 278 -6.89 24.45 -28.52
CA LYS A 278 -6.27 24.71 -27.23
C LYS A 278 -7.29 24.70 -26.08
N LEU A 279 -8.43 25.36 -26.24
CA LEU A 279 -9.52 25.37 -25.26
C LEU A 279 -10.00 23.94 -24.94
N THR A 280 -10.20 23.14 -25.99
CA THR A 280 -10.68 21.76 -25.87
C THR A 280 -9.65 20.87 -25.18
N ASP A 281 -8.37 20.99 -25.56
CA ASP A 281 -7.27 20.23 -24.99
C ASP A 281 -7.06 20.58 -23.52
N ASP A 282 -7.07 21.87 -23.17
CA ASP A 282 -6.94 22.36 -21.80
C ASP A 282 -8.11 21.88 -20.93
N TYR A 283 -9.35 21.96 -21.42
CA TYR A 283 -10.52 21.45 -20.72
C TYR A 283 -10.44 19.94 -20.48
N TYR A 284 -10.09 19.15 -21.51
CA TYR A 284 -9.98 17.70 -21.38
C TYR A 284 -8.81 17.28 -20.51
N LEU A 285 -7.70 18.01 -20.55
CA LEU A 285 -6.57 17.78 -19.66
C LEU A 285 -6.95 18.13 -18.21
N ALA A 286 -7.66 19.25 -18.00
CA ALA A 286 -8.10 19.65 -16.67
C ALA A 286 -9.01 18.61 -16.03
N LEU A 287 -9.98 18.12 -16.81
CA LEU A 287 -10.90 17.07 -16.36
C LEU A 287 -10.17 15.77 -16.00
N ARG A 288 -9.11 15.39 -16.73
CA ARG A 288 -8.31 14.21 -16.42
C ARG A 288 -7.44 14.38 -15.17
N LYS A 289 -7.09 15.62 -14.81
CA LYS A 289 -6.24 15.93 -13.65
C LYS A 289 -6.99 15.89 -12.31
N GLU A 290 -8.31 16.04 -12.29
CA GLU A 290 -9.12 16.11 -11.05
C GLU A 290 -8.80 15.01 -10.00
N PRO A 291 -8.68 13.71 -10.38
CA PRO A 291 -8.29 12.65 -9.44
C PRO A 291 -6.97 12.93 -8.72
N TYR A 292 -6.00 13.46 -9.43
CA TYR A 292 -4.64 13.70 -8.91
C TYR A 292 -4.54 15.03 -8.17
N GLU A 293 -5.35 16.00 -8.55
CA GLU A 293 -5.48 17.25 -7.82
C GLU A 293 -6.15 17.02 -6.45
N LEU A 294 -7.03 16.01 -6.30
CA LEU A 294 -7.51 15.59 -4.99
C LEU A 294 -6.36 15.07 -4.12
N ILE A 295 -5.52 14.18 -4.67
CA ILE A 295 -4.36 13.62 -3.96
C ILE A 295 -3.39 14.73 -3.55
N LYS A 296 -3.03 15.60 -4.49
CA LYS A 296 -2.18 16.77 -4.23
C LYS A 296 -2.80 17.67 -3.17
N TYR A 297 -4.09 17.95 -3.24
CA TYR A 297 -4.78 18.79 -2.27
C TYR A 297 -4.76 18.17 -0.86
N ILE A 298 -4.98 16.87 -0.73
CA ILE A 298 -4.91 16.16 0.56
C ILE A 298 -3.50 16.30 1.16
N VAL A 299 -2.46 15.96 0.39
CA VAL A 299 -1.08 15.95 0.90
C VAL A 299 -0.57 17.37 1.17
N LYS A 300 -0.83 18.32 0.26
CA LYS A 300 -0.37 19.71 0.39
C LYS A 300 -0.99 20.44 1.59
N ASN A 301 -2.16 20.00 2.04
CA ASN A 301 -2.87 20.59 3.17
C ASN A 301 -2.84 19.72 4.44
N ASP A 302 -1.98 18.70 4.50
CA ASP A 302 -1.84 17.78 5.66
C ASP A 302 -3.18 17.16 6.10
N ARG A 303 -4.04 16.83 5.13
CA ARG A 303 -5.35 16.22 5.38
C ARG A 303 -5.22 14.71 5.58
N PRO A 304 -6.16 14.05 6.29
CA PRO A 304 -6.17 12.59 6.39
C PRO A 304 -6.21 11.93 5.01
N PHE A 305 -5.28 11.01 4.75
CA PHE A 305 -5.23 10.35 3.44
C PHE A 305 -6.47 9.49 3.15
N THR A 306 -7.24 9.13 4.18
CA THR A 306 -8.57 8.50 4.04
C THR A 306 -9.53 9.32 3.19
N GLU A 307 -9.32 10.63 3.03
CA GLU A 307 -10.10 11.48 2.13
C GLU A 307 -10.02 11.05 0.66
N ILE A 308 -9.02 10.26 0.27
CA ILE A 308 -8.96 9.67 -1.08
C ILE A 308 -10.22 8.82 -1.40
N VAL A 309 -10.89 8.26 -0.39
CA VAL A 309 -12.15 7.49 -0.52
C VAL A 309 -13.30 8.04 0.33
N THR A 310 -13.10 9.14 1.05
CA THR A 310 -14.14 9.73 1.93
C THR A 310 -14.44 11.20 1.62
N ALA A 311 -13.69 11.84 0.72
CA ALA A 311 -13.93 13.22 0.34
C ALA A 311 -15.34 13.39 -0.25
N ASP A 312 -16.13 14.25 0.40
CA ASP A 312 -17.49 14.63 0.01
C ASP A 312 -17.49 15.79 -1.02
N TYR A 313 -16.36 16.00 -1.69
CA TYR A 313 -16.13 17.05 -2.68
C TYR A 313 -15.32 16.52 -3.86
N ILE A 314 -15.35 17.27 -4.96
CA ILE A 314 -14.56 17.04 -6.17
C ILE A 314 -13.66 18.25 -6.37
N MET A 315 -12.42 18.02 -6.83
CA MET A 315 -11.55 19.11 -7.23
C MET A 315 -11.96 19.60 -8.62
N MET A 316 -12.36 20.85 -8.73
CA MET A 316 -12.85 21.44 -9.97
C MET A 316 -12.05 22.67 -10.35
N SER A 317 -11.81 22.84 -11.65
CA SER A 317 -11.22 24.05 -12.20
C SER A 317 -12.29 24.97 -12.80
N PRO A 318 -11.95 26.22 -13.19
CA PRO A 318 -12.87 27.07 -13.94
C PRO A 318 -13.41 26.37 -15.20
N TYR A 319 -12.59 25.54 -15.86
CA TYR A 319 -12.98 24.89 -17.11
C TYR A 319 -13.85 23.67 -16.83
N THR A 320 -13.51 22.86 -15.82
CA THR A 320 -14.29 21.66 -15.52
C THR A 320 -15.62 22.00 -14.86
N SER A 321 -15.68 23.04 -14.02
CA SER A 321 -16.94 23.53 -13.43
C SER A 321 -17.97 24.00 -14.45
N ARG A 322 -17.53 24.52 -15.62
CA ARG A 322 -18.41 24.77 -16.78
C ARG A 322 -18.99 23.47 -17.32
N GLY A 323 -18.17 22.42 -17.42
CA GLY A 323 -18.60 21.07 -17.78
C GLY A 323 -19.61 20.46 -16.81
N TYR A 324 -19.39 20.65 -15.51
CA TYR A 324 -20.31 20.25 -14.44
C TYR A 324 -21.58 21.13 -14.35
N GLY A 325 -21.65 22.24 -15.10
CA GLY A 325 -22.81 23.13 -15.11
C GLY A 325 -22.96 24.03 -13.88
N ILE A 326 -21.90 24.17 -13.06
CA ILE A 326 -21.93 24.93 -11.80
C ILE A 326 -20.95 26.11 -11.77
N PHE A 327 -20.34 26.46 -12.91
CA PHE A 327 -19.37 27.56 -13.01
C PHE A 327 -19.87 28.87 -12.40
N GLU A 328 -21.10 29.30 -12.68
CA GLU A 328 -21.65 30.55 -12.15
C GLU A 328 -21.70 30.60 -10.62
N THR A 329 -21.83 29.45 -9.96
CA THR A 329 -21.80 29.36 -8.49
C THR A 329 -20.39 29.35 -7.90
N LEU A 330 -19.38 29.05 -8.72
CA LEU A 330 -17.99 28.89 -8.29
C LEU A 330 -17.06 30.01 -8.77
N LYS A 331 -17.47 30.81 -9.76
CA LYS A 331 -16.61 31.79 -10.44
C LYS A 331 -15.88 32.73 -9.49
N ASP A 332 -16.54 33.21 -8.44
CA ASP A 332 -15.98 34.18 -7.48
C ASP A 332 -14.99 33.53 -6.49
N ARG A 333 -14.89 32.19 -6.49
CA ARG A 333 -13.92 31.44 -5.67
C ARG A 333 -12.59 31.21 -6.40
N PHE A 334 -12.55 31.38 -7.72
CA PHE A 334 -11.32 31.26 -8.50
C PHE A 334 -10.59 32.60 -8.53
N LYS A 335 -9.26 32.55 -8.43
CA LYS A 335 -8.40 33.73 -8.59
C LYS A 335 -8.31 34.15 -10.05
N ASN A 336 -8.30 33.18 -10.95
CA ASN A 336 -8.23 33.39 -12.39
C ASN A 336 -9.15 32.42 -13.12
N VAL A 337 -10.30 32.91 -13.60
CA VAL A 337 -11.28 32.11 -14.34
C VAL A 337 -10.80 31.64 -15.73
N GLU A 338 -9.69 32.19 -16.21
CA GLU A 338 -9.00 31.82 -17.44
C GLU A 338 -7.88 30.80 -17.21
N ASP A 339 -7.55 30.44 -15.96
CA ASP A 339 -6.61 29.37 -15.67
C ASP A 339 -7.34 28.01 -15.67
N PRO A 340 -7.12 27.14 -16.67
CA PRO A 340 -7.77 25.83 -16.72
C PRO A 340 -7.31 24.88 -15.61
N PHE A 341 -6.21 25.18 -14.92
CA PHE A 341 -5.56 24.30 -13.94
C PHE A 341 -5.54 24.88 -12.52
N GLU A 342 -6.34 25.92 -12.24
CA GLU A 342 -6.62 26.34 -10.86
C GLU A 342 -7.73 25.45 -10.28
N TYR A 343 -7.44 24.61 -9.29
CA TYR A 343 -8.44 23.70 -8.69
C TYR A 343 -8.89 24.15 -7.31
N ILE A 344 -10.19 24.06 -7.08
CA ILE A 344 -10.82 24.25 -5.76
C ILE A 344 -11.70 23.05 -5.40
N PRO A 345 -11.84 22.72 -4.11
CA PRO A 345 -12.81 21.71 -3.68
C PRO A 345 -14.25 22.26 -3.84
N ALA A 346 -15.12 21.50 -4.47
CA ALA A 346 -16.52 21.86 -4.66
C ALA A 346 -17.46 20.66 -4.54
N LYS A 347 -18.72 20.93 -4.18
CA LYS A 347 -19.78 19.92 -4.11
C LYS A 347 -20.69 20.07 -5.31
N LEU A 348 -21.06 18.95 -5.91
CA LEU A 348 -21.98 18.90 -7.05
C LEU A 348 -23.42 18.75 -6.53
N PRO A 349 -24.41 19.46 -7.07
CA PRO A 349 -25.81 19.21 -6.78
C PRO A 349 -26.23 17.77 -7.15
N ALA A 350 -27.30 17.27 -6.54
CA ALA A 350 -27.86 15.97 -6.87
C ALA A 350 -28.17 15.87 -8.37
N LEU A 351 -27.73 14.77 -9.00
CA LEU A 351 -27.88 14.59 -10.44
C LEU A 351 -29.32 14.23 -10.81
N THR A 352 -29.72 14.62 -12.01
CA THR A 352 -31.01 14.25 -12.59
C THR A 352 -30.83 13.04 -13.52
N GLY A 353 -31.58 11.97 -13.26
CA GLY A 353 -31.61 10.79 -14.11
C GLY A 353 -32.32 11.04 -15.44
N ARG A 354 -32.22 10.06 -16.35
CA ARG A 354 -32.85 10.08 -17.67
C ARG A 354 -34.39 10.13 -17.60
N ASP A 355 -34.94 9.59 -16.51
CA ASP A 355 -36.36 9.64 -16.17
C ASP A 355 -36.79 10.99 -15.57
N LYS A 356 -35.91 12.00 -15.63
CA LYS A 356 -36.05 13.35 -15.05
C LYS A 356 -36.21 13.37 -13.53
N LYS A 357 -35.98 12.25 -12.85
CA LYS A 357 -35.99 12.22 -11.38
C LYS A 357 -34.64 12.67 -10.86
N VAL A 358 -34.68 13.59 -9.90
CA VAL A 358 -33.48 13.96 -9.14
C VAL A 358 -33.10 12.78 -8.24
N GLN A 359 -31.81 12.46 -8.22
CA GLN A 359 -31.25 11.50 -7.28
C GLN A 359 -31.67 11.88 -5.86
N LYS A 360 -32.31 10.96 -5.15
CA LYS A 360 -32.72 11.20 -3.76
C LYS A 360 -31.47 11.25 -2.88
N THR A 361 -31.18 12.42 -2.34
CA THR A 361 -30.12 12.64 -1.36
C THR A 361 -30.67 13.53 -0.24
N GLY A 362 -30.19 13.35 0.99
CA GLY A 362 -30.77 14.02 2.16
C GLY A 362 -30.64 15.54 2.15
N ASP A 363 -29.63 16.05 1.43
CA ASP A 363 -29.21 17.45 1.39
C ASP A 363 -29.24 18.04 -0.03
N GLY A 364 -29.69 17.29 -1.04
CA GLY A 364 -29.69 17.73 -2.43
C GLY A 364 -28.30 17.79 -3.07
N ILE A 365 -27.29 17.15 -2.46
CA ILE A 365 -25.91 17.10 -2.95
C ILE A 365 -25.61 15.71 -3.51
N TYR A 366 -24.78 15.64 -4.55
CA TYR A 366 -24.25 14.39 -5.09
C TYR A 366 -23.37 13.69 -4.04
N PRO A 367 -23.62 12.42 -3.69
CA PRO A 367 -22.90 11.72 -2.65
C PRO A 367 -21.50 11.32 -3.14
N SER A 368 -20.54 12.23 -2.99
CA SER A 368 -19.14 12.00 -3.32
C SER A 368 -18.44 11.21 -2.21
N ALA A 369 -17.55 10.30 -2.61
CA ALA A 369 -16.68 9.47 -1.77
C ALA A 369 -15.29 9.39 -2.42
N GLY A 370 -14.65 10.54 -2.62
CA GLY A 370 -13.34 10.68 -3.25
C GLY A 370 -13.25 10.02 -4.62
N LEU A 371 -12.17 9.25 -4.84
CA LEU A 371 -11.94 8.54 -6.10
C LEU A 371 -13.03 7.52 -6.43
N LEU A 372 -13.70 6.93 -5.44
CA LEU A 372 -14.66 5.85 -5.66
C LEU A 372 -15.89 6.29 -6.48
N THR A 373 -16.27 7.56 -6.35
CA THR A 373 -17.42 8.15 -7.06
C THR A 373 -17.00 9.14 -8.13
N MET A 374 -15.70 9.39 -8.29
CA MET A 374 -15.20 10.35 -9.27
C MET A 374 -15.41 9.80 -10.68
N PHE A 375 -16.01 10.62 -11.56
CA PHE A 375 -16.46 10.15 -12.87
C PHE A 375 -15.34 9.60 -13.75
N GLN A 376 -14.13 10.12 -13.61
CA GLN A 376 -12.91 9.70 -14.29
C GLN A 376 -12.49 8.29 -13.87
N TYR A 377 -12.53 7.99 -12.56
CA TYR A 377 -12.25 6.66 -12.04
C TYR A 377 -13.31 5.65 -12.50
N LEU A 378 -14.58 6.03 -12.39
CA LEU A 378 -15.71 5.21 -12.85
C LEU A 378 -15.67 4.95 -14.37
N ARG A 379 -15.15 5.90 -15.15
CA ARG A 379 -14.95 5.77 -16.60
C ARG A 379 -13.75 4.92 -16.96
N ARG A 380 -12.64 5.06 -16.23
CA ARG A 380 -11.43 4.25 -16.41
C ARG A 380 -11.69 2.78 -16.08
N PHE A 381 -12.50 2.52 -15.07
CA PHE A 381 -12.90 1.18 -14.63
C PHE A 381 -14.42 1.00 -14.79
N PRO A 382 -14.88 0.82 -16.05
CA PRO A 382 -16.30 0.79 -16.37
C PRO A 382 -16.99 -0.48 -15.88
N THR A 383 -18.31 -0.41 -15.87
CA THR A 383 -19.21 -1.56 -15.81
C THR A 383 -19.93 -1.67 -17.15
N THR A 384 -20.12 -2.89 -17.66
CA THR A 384 -20.92 -3.16 -18.86
C THR A 384 -22.09 -4.08 -18.51
N GLU A 385 -23.03 -4.26 -19.43
CA GLU A 385 -24.16 -5.18 -19.22
C GLU A 385 -23.70 -6.63 -19.06
N THR A 386 -22.76 -7.06 -19.91
CA THR A 386 -22.19 -8.42 -19.90
C THR A 386 -21.14 -8.64 -18.82
N ASN A 387 -20.57 -7.56 -18.27
CA ASN A 387 -19.52 -7.63 -17.25
C ASN A 387 -19.81 -6.65 -16.11
N ARG A 388 -20.96 -6.84 -15.46
CA ARG A 388 -21.46 -5.93 -14.44
C ARG A 388 -20.50 -5.86 -13.26
N ASN A 389 -19.94 -4.69 -13.03
CA ASN A 389 -19.03 -4.34 -11.92
C ASN A 389 -17.76 -5.19 -11.75
N ARG A 390 -17.48 -6.24 -12.53
CA ARG A 390 -16.32 -7.13 -12.31
C ARG A 390 -14.99 -6.39 -12.35
N LEU A 391 -14.76 -5.57 -13.38
CA LEU A 391 -13.53 -4.77 -13.49
C LEU A 391 -13.43 -3.76 -12.35
N ARG A 392 -14.53 -3.06 -12.05
CA ARG A 392 -14.57 -2.08 -10.96
C ARG A 392 -14.29 -2.70 -9.59
N ALA A 393 -14.89 -3.86 -9.31
CA ALA A 393 -14.67 -4.61 -8.08
C ALA A 393 -13.22 -5.06 -7.97
N ARG A 394 -12.67 -5.68 -9.02
CA ARG A 394 -11.25 -6.08 -9.06
C ARG A 394 -10.31 -4.92 -8.75
N MET A 395 -10.50 -3.78 -9.42
CA MET A 395 -9.64 -2.62 -9.19
C MET A 395 -9.87 -1.98 -7.82
N TYR A 396 -11.08 -2.06 -7.26
CA TYR A 396 -11.32 -1.63 -5.88
C TYR A 396 -10.50 -2.46 -4.87
N TYR A 397 -10.59 -3.79 -4.95
CA TYR A 397 -9.83 -4.69 -4.07
C TYR A 397 -8.33 -4.49 -4.24
N SER A 398 -7.85 -4.39 -5.48
CA SER A 398 -6.43 -4.18 -5.76
C SER A 398 -5.93 -2.83 -5.27
N HIS A 399 -6.62 -1.73 -5.57
CA HIS A 399 -6.14 -0.39 -5.24
C HIS A 399 -6.29 -0.01 -3.76
N PHE A 400 -7.35 -0.45 -3.10
CA PHE A 400 -7.70 0.07 -1.77
C PHE A 400 -7.60 -0.96 -0.65
N LEU A 401 -7.59 -2.26 -0.98
CA LEU A 401 -7.48 -3.35 0.00
C LEU A 401 -6.20 -4.18 -0.18
N GLY A 402 -5.44 -3.98 -1.26
CA GLY A 402 -4.22 -4.75 -1.53
C GLY A 402 -4.47 -6.22 -1.88
N ILE A 403 -5.71 -6.57 -2.25
CA ILE A 403 -6.10 -7.95 -2.56
C ILE A 403 -6.25 -8.10 -4.08
N ASP A 404 -5.53 -9.05 -4.68
CA ASP A 404 -5.82 -9.47 -6.06
C ASP A 404 -6.84 -10.61 -6.04
N VAL A 405 -8.00 -10.36 -6.65
CA VAL A 405 -9.18 -11.23 -6.61
C VAL A 405 -9.44 -11.95 -7.94
N MET A 406 -8.47 -11.96 -8.87
CA MET A 406 -8.59 -12.65 -10.17
C MET A 406 -7.33 -13.36 -10.62
#